data_AF-A0A521GWP4-F1
#
_entry.id   AF-A0A521GWP4-F1
#
_cell.length_a   1.000
_cell.length_b   1.000
_cell.length_c   1.000
_cell.angle_alpha   90.00
_cell.angle_beta   90.00
_cell.angle_gamma   90.00
#
_symmetry.space_group_name_H-M   'P 1'
#
loop_
_entity.id
_entity.type
_entity.pdbx_description
1 polymer ?
#
loop_
_entity_poly.entity_id
_entity_poly.type
_entity_poly.pdbx_seq_one_letter_code
_entity_poly.pdbx_strand_id
1 'polypeptide(L)'
;MAVSSLFLAVLALPQQDPGAPAPGVEGFLDSLRAHAAPRRAAAREAWKSFGPLYLEKPGEDTIAPLLAAAPEIQEPALEELAAASAAAASERVAALVALLGASMNAAGAESLAALVPALPVGEQAPAIEAVVARGGAATVAGAERWLLEGAPAQRAAALSALLAHAPIERAPGWLAHPATAQLDGTAVGAALERLAARPLPETLRLPAALYQRREGALVAPLLGVLQRAPDPDTEAFLIRVLEQPGRDRDTRLSALAALERGSQAFHWRDGEKRLEQLLEQKPPDPLSEPFAWTLHRLGNKTGTRFLLAVPQAAVKSNPRSWRNRFALGRTLVELGDWTEAYTHFAEGVDLVEDTPNFSNVRREDWLYAARAAAGARRLRDAAAWLEASEMSPVELEAYRALPEFAPLLDRQPFKRLFGLE
;
A
#
# COMPACT_ATOMS: atom_id res chain seq x y z
N MET A 1 6.11 15.41 -11.63
CA MET A 1 6.85 16.31 -12.53
C MET A 1 5.88 16.90 -13.56
N ALA A 2 5.14 17.95 -13.18
CA ALA A 2 4.15 18.60 -14.05
C ALA A 2 4.07 20.11 -13.77
N VAL A 3 5.24 20.76 -13.63
CA VAL A 3 5.34 22.22 -13.48
C VAL A 3 5.68 22.90 -14.82
N SER A 4 6.00 22.13 -15.88
CA SER A 4 6.53 22.70 -17.12
C SER A 4 5.50 23.26 -18.11
N SER A 5 4.21 22.93 -18.00
CA SER A 5 3.23 23.34 -19.03
C SER A 5 2.63 24.74 -18.80
N LEU A 6 2.58 25.23 -17.56
CA LEU A 6 2.08 26.58 -17.27
C LEU A 6 3.14 27.66 -17.58
N PHE A 7 4.43 27.32 -17.46
CA PHE A 7 5.54 28.24 -17.77
C PHE A 7 5.75 28.44 -19.27
N LEU A 8 5.44 27.43 -20.11
CA LEU A 8 5.57 27.54 -21.57
C LEU A 8 4.44 28.36 -22.22
N ALA A 9 3.25 28.44 -21.61
CA ALA A 9 2.17 29.30 -22.12
C ALA A 9 2.44 30.80 -21.90
N VAL A 10 3.22 31.16 -20.87
CA VAL A 10 3.61 32.56 -20.61
C VAL A 10 4.69 33.04 -21.60
N LEU A 11 5.46 32.11 -22.21
CA LEU A 11 6.54 32.43 -23.15
C LEU A 11 6.09 32.55 -24.62
N ALA A 12 4.83 32.26 -24.92
CA ALA A 12 4.25 32.37 -26.26
C ALA A 12 3.25 33.53 -26.40
N LEU A 13 3.28 34.50 -25.47
CA LEU A 13 2.57 35.76 -25.67
C LEU A 13 3.25 36.52 -26.84
N PRO A 14 2.49 37.09 -27.78
CA PRO A 14 3.05 37.92 -28.84
C PRO A 14 3.90 39.03 -28.20
N GLN A 15 5.12 39.21 -28.69
CA GLN A 15 5.99 40.31 -28.27
C GLN A 15 5.19 41.61 -28.36
N GLN A 16 4.93 42.22 -27.22
CA GLN A 16 4.24 43.50 -27.16
C GLN A 16 5.11 44.54 -27.84
N ASP A 17 4.45 45.35 -28.69
CA ASP A 17 5.03 46.55 -29.26
C ASP A 17 5.56 47.44 -28.11
N PRO A 18 6.85 47.83 -28.09
CA PRO A 18 7.47 48.48 -26.93
C PRO A 18 6.90 49.87 -26.56
N GLY A 19 5.88 50.34 -27.29
CA GLY A 19 5.17 51.60 -27.03
C GLY A 19 3.71 51.46 -26.59
N ALA A 20 3.15 50.26 -26.47
CA ALA A 20 1.76 50.08 -26.04
C ALA A 20 1.65 50.04 -24.50
N PRO A 21 0.68 50.76 -23.89
CA PRO A 21 0.44 50.63 -22.45
C PRO A 21 0.10 49.18 -22.11
N ALA A 22 0.75 48.64 -21.07
CA ALA A 22 0.51 47.26 -20.64
C ALA A 22 -1.01 47.05 -20.47
N PRO A 23 -1.61 46.06 -21.14
CA PRO A 23 -3.04 45.79 -21.00
C PRO A 23 -3.30 45.51 -19.53
N GLY A 24 -4.26 46.23 -18.94
CA GLY A 24 -4.75 45.93 -17.59
C GLY A 24 -5.26 44.49 -17.51
N VAL A 25 -5.61 44.04 -16.30
CA VAL A 25 -6.11 42.67 -16.04
C VAL A 25 -7.18 42.24 -17.06
N GLU A 26 -8.07 43.14 -17.45
CA GLU A 26 -9.11 42.89 -18.47
C GLU A 26 -8.52 42.55 -19.85
N GLY A 27 -7.54 43.30 -20.33
CA GLY A 27 -6.90 43.03 -21.62
C GLY A 27 -6.08 41.73 -21.62
N PHE A 28 -5.50 41.36 -20.48
CA PHE A 28 -4.87 40.05 -20.31
C PHE A 28 -5.91 38.90 -20.37
N LEU A 29 -7.04 39.05 -19.69
CA LEU A 29 -8.14 38.06 -19.74
C LEU A 29 -8.71 37.91 -21.14
N ASP A 30 -8.88 39.00 -21.88
CA ASP A 30 -9.36 38.96 -23.26
C ASP A 30 -8.36 38.28 -24.20
N SER A 31 -7.06 38.50 -24.00
CA SER A 31 -6.01 37.77 -24.72
C SER A 31 -6.06 36.26 -24.44
N LEU A 32 -6.23 35.87 -23.17
CA LEU A 32 -6.39 34.46 -22.79
C LEU A 32 -7.64 33.83 -23.42
N ARG A 33 -8.77 34.56 -23.44
CA ARG A 33 -10.01 34.10 -24.08
C ARG A 33 -9.82 33.90 -25.59
N ALA A 34 -9.19 34.86 -26.26
CA ALA A 34 -8.91 34.77 -27.69
C ALA A 34 -8.01 33.57 -28.01
N HIS A 35 -7.01 33.30 -27.18
CA HIS A 35 -6.11 32.17 -27.36
C HIS A 35 -6.78 30.81 -27.08
N ALA A 36 -7.74 30.75 -26.15
CA ALA A 36 -8.50 29.54 -25.86
C ALA A 36 -9.65 29.26 -26.86
N ALA A 37 -10.12 30.29 -27.59
CA ALA A 37 -11.28 30.18 -28.46
C ALA A 37 -11.19 29.06 -29.53
N PRO A 38 -10.06 28.85 -30.24
CA PRO A 38 -9.96 27.77 -31.22
C PRO A 38 -10.08 26.38 -30.57
N ARG A 39 -9.49 26.18 -29.40
CA ARG A 39 -9.54 24.90 -28.66
C ARG A 39 -10.96 24.62 -28.16
N ARG A 40 -11.65 25.64 -27.65
CA ARG A 40 -13.07 25.56 -27.27
C ARG A 40 -13.98 25.24 -28.46
N ALA A 41 -13.74 25.85 -29.62
CA ALA A 41 -14.48 25.56 -30.83
C ALA A 41 -14.28 24.10 -31.29
N ALA A 42 -13.03 23.63 -31.28
CA ALA A 42 -12.71 22.23 -31.59
C ALA A 42 -13.37 21.24 -30.61
N ALA A 43 -13.37 21.55 -29.31
CA ALA A 43 -14.04 20.73 -28.30
C ALA A 43 -15.56 20.67 -28.49
N ARG A 44 -16.21 21.80 -28.85
CA ARG A 44 -17.64 21.82 -29.19
C ARG A 44 -17.94 21.00 -30.44
N GLU A 45 -17.06 21.02 -31.44
CA GLU A 45 -17.24 20.21 -32.65
C GLU A 45 -17.04 18.71 -32.38
N ALA A 46 -16.03 18.36 -31.58
CA ALA A 46 -15.84 17.00 -31.09
C ALA A 46 -17.06 16.52 -30.29
N TRP A 47 -17.64 17.37 -29.43
CA TRP A 47 -18.88 17.04 -28.71
C TRP A 47 -20.05 16.78 -29.66
N LYS A 48 -20.24 17.59 -30.70
CA LYS A 48 -21.32 17.35 -31.68
C LYS A 48 -21.14 16.02 -32.43
N SER A 49 -19.90 15.69 -32.79
CA SER A 49 -19.60 14.50 -33.59
C SER A 49 -19.62 13.21 -32.77
N PHE A 50 -19.10 13.24 -31.53
CA PHE A 50 -18.87 12.05 -30.72
C PHE A 50 -19.67 12.00 -29.41
N GLY A 51 -20.19 13.14 -28.94
CA GLY A 51 -20.96 13.23 -27.69
C GLY A 51 -22.22 12.35 -27.69
N PRO A 52 -23.12 12.43 -28.68
CA PRO A 52 -24.29 11.56 -28.75
C PRO A 52 -23.92 10.07 -28.78
N LEU A 53 -22.90 9.70 -29.56
CA LEU A 53 -22.41 8.32 -29.65
C LEU A 53 -21.88 7.80 -28.30
N TYR A 54 -21.15 8.66 -27.58
CA TYR A 54 -20.65 8.33 -26.24
C TYR A 54 -21.80 8.16 -25.23
N LEU A 55 -22.82 9.01 -25.28
CA LEU A 55 -23.94 8.93 -24.36
C LEU A 55 -24.86 7.73 -24.64
N GLU A 56 -24.99 7.30 -25.89
CA GLU A 56 -25.72 6.08 -26.26
C GLU A 56 -24.94 4.80 -25.90
N LYS A 57 -23.62 4.81 -26.08
CA LYS A 57 -22.76 3.67 -25.79
C LYS A 57 -21.42 4.13 -25.18
N PRO A 58 -21.37 4.33 -23.85
CA PRO A 58 -20.14 4.69 -23.16
C PRO A 58 -19.11 3.57 -23.29
N GLY A 59 -17.92 3.88 -23.80
CA GLY A 59 -16.86 2.91 -24.01
C GLY A 59 -15.53 3.59 -24.37
N GLU A 60 -14.46 2.79 -24.42
CA GLU A 60 -13.11 3.29 -24.68
C GLU A 60 -12.99 3.95 -26.07
N ASP A 61 -13.60 3.33 -27.08
CA ASP A 61 -13.61 3.84 -28.46
C ASP A 61 -14.40 5.14 -28.61
N THR A 62 -15.45 5.33 -27.82
CA THR A 62 -16.33 6.51 -27.91
C THR A 62 -15.83 7.67 -27.04
N ILE A 63 -15.10 7.39 -25.95
CA ILE A 63 -14.54 8.43 -25.07
C ILE A 63 -13.20 8.99 -25.58
N ALA A 64 -12.36 8.18 -26.23
CA ALA A 64 -11.05 8.58 -26.70
C ALA A 64 -11.04 9.89 -27.55
N PRO A 65 -11.90 10.06 -28.57
CA PRO A 65 -11.93 11.30 -29.35
C PRO A 65 -12.40 12.52 -28.53
N LEU A 66 -13.21 12.32 -27.49
CA LEU A 66 -13.63 13.39 -26.57
C LEU A 66 -12.47 13.78 -25.64
N LEU A 67 -11.71 12.81 -25.12
CA LEU A 67 -10.54 13.06 -24.26
C LEU A 67 -9.40 13.77 -25.00
N ALA A 68 -9.29 13.59 -26.32
CA ALA A 68 -8.33 14.34 -27.14
C ALA A 68 -8.59 15.86 -27.13
N ALA A 69 -9.81 16.29 -26.78
CA ALA A 69 -10.20 17.69 -26.63
C ALA A 69 -10.20 18.18 -25.17
N ALA A 70 -9.59 17.43 -24.24
CA ALA A 70 -9.44 17.86 -22.85
C ALA A 70 -8.41 19.00 -22.70
N PRO A 71 -8.62 19.96 -21.76
CA PRO A 71 -9.74 20.03 -20.84
C PRO A 71 -10.99 20.72 -21.39
N GLU A 72 -10.94 21.36 -22.57
CA GLU A 72 -12.03 22.18 -23.10
C GLU A 72 -13.34 21.41 -23.31
N ILE A 73 -13.28 20.09 -23.49
CA ILE A 73 -14.47 19.21 -23.59
C ILE A 73 -15.36 19.24 -22.33
N GLN A 74 -14.84 19.70 -21.19
CA GLN A 74 -15.61 19.84 -19.97
C GLN A 74 -16.76 20.85 -20.10
N GLU A 75 -16.63 21.88 -20.94
CA GLU A 75 -17.65 22.93 -21.12
C GLU A 75 -18.96 22.36 -21.69
N PRO A 76 -18.97 21.73 -22.88
CA PRO A 76 -20.20 21.13 -23.41
C PRO A 76 -20.69 19.96 -22.55
N ALA A 77 -19.80 19.21 -21.88
CA ALA A 77 -20.21 18.14 -20.97
C ALA A 77 -20.94 18.68 -19.71
N LEU A 78 -20.49 19.81 -19.13
CA LEU A 78 -21.16 20.47 -18.01
C LEU A 78 -22.50 21.11 -18.43
N GLU A 79 -22.56 21.72 -19.63
CA GLU A 79 -23.81 22.24 -20.22
C GLU A 79 -24.84 21.10 -20.35
N GLU A 80 -24.44 19.95 -20.88
CA GLU A 80 -25.31 18.78 -21.02
C GLU A 80 -25.69 18.17 -19.66
N LEU A 81 -24.77 18.13 -18.70
CA LEU A 81 -25.04 17.60 -17.36
C LEU A 81 -26.08 18.43 -16.62
N ALA A 82 -25.98 19.77 -16.72
CA ALA A 82 -26.96 20.67 -16.14
C ALA A 82 -28.36 20.42 -16.73
N ALA A 83 -28.47 20.19 -18.05
CA ALA A 83 -29.73 19.86 -18.69
C ALA A 83 -30.26 18.46 -18.31
N ALA A 84 -29.39 17.45 -18.30
CA ALA A 84 -29.75 16.06 -18.02
C ALA A 84 -30.15 15.82 -16.55
N SER A 85 -29.50 16.51 -15.61
CA SER A 85 -29.82 16.43 -14.19
C SER A 85 -31.25 16.89 -13.89
N ALA A 86 -31.72 17.95 -14.57
CA ALA A 86 -33.11 18.40 -14.48
C ALA A 86 -34.12 17.38 -15.06
N ALA A 87 -33.70 16.55 -16.01
CA ALA A 87 -34.52 15.54 -16.67
C ALA A 87 -34.45 14.14 -16.03
N ALA A 88 -33.66 13.95 -14.97
CA ALA A 88 -33.50 12.71 -14.21
C ALA A 88 -33.04 11.45 -15.00
N ALA A 89 -32.30 11.61 -16.10
CA ALA A 89 -31.78 10.48 -16.89
C ALA A 89 -30.47 9.90 -16.29
N SER A 90 -30.58 8.94 -15.35
CA SER A 90 -29.45 8.45 -14.54
C SER A 90 -28.24 7.94 -15.34
N GLU A 91 -28.45 7.09 -16.36
CA GLU A 91 -27.35 6.52 -17.17
C GLU A 91 -26.58 7.59 -17.95
N ARG A 92 -27.30 8.59 -18.47
CA ARG A 92 -26.71 9.73 -19.17
C ARG A 92 -25.88 10.59 -18.22
N VAL A 93 -26.39 10.83 -17.01
CA VAL A 93 -25.66 11.55 -15.96
C VAL A 93 -24.39 10.79 -15.57
N ALA A 94 -24.46 9.47 -15.41
CA ALA A 94 -23.29 8.64 -15.08
C ALA A 94 -22.17 8.78 -16.13
N ALA A 95 -22.52 8.68 -17.42
CA ALA A 95 -21.57 8.85 -18.52
C ALA A 95 -20.93 10.25 -18.50
N LEU A 96 -21.72 11.30 -18.27
CA LEU A 96 -21.21 12.68 -18.19
C LEU A 96 -20.26 12.88 -17.00
N VAL A 97 -20.60 12.36 -15.82
CA VAL A 97 -19.74 12.42 -14.63
C VAL A 97 -18.42 11.66 -14.88
N ALA A 98 -18.47 10.49 -15.52
CA ALA A 98 -17.28 9.72 -15.88
C ALA A 98 -16.36 10.48 -16.85
N LEU A 99 -16.91 11.07 -17.92
CA LEU A 99 -16.16 11.90 -18.86
C LEU A 99 -15.52 13.10 -18.17
N LEU A 100 -16.27 13.81 -17.31
CA LEU A 100 -15.75 14.93 -16.55
C LEU A 100 -14.61 14.49 -15.61
N GLY A 101 -14.76 13.37 -14.91
CA GLY A 101 -13.69 12.81 -14.06
C GLY A 101 -12.39 12.51 -14.80
N ALA A 102 -12.49 12.15 -16.09
CA ALA A 102 -11.34 11.87 -16.94
C ALA A 102 -10.70 13.14 -17.55
N SER A 103 -11.47 14.20 -17.79
CA SER A 103 -11.05 15.33 -18.64
C SER A 103 -10.97 16.69 -17.95
N MET A 104 -11.64 16.89 -16.81
CA MET A 104 -11.80 18.23 -16.25
C MET A 104 -10.56 18.76 -15.54
N ASN A 105 -10.43 20.08 -15.52
CA ASN A 105 -9.47 20.81 -14.69
C ASN A 105 -10.14 21.36 -13.41
N ALA A 106 -9.41 22.12 -12.61
CA ALA A 106 -9.91 22.65 -11.34
C ALA A 106 -11.17 23.53 -11.48
N ALA A 107 -11.27 24.35 -12.54
CA ALA A 107 -12.46 25.18 -12.78
C ALA A 107 -13.68 24.32 -13.17
N GLY A 108 -13.47 23.25 -13.94
CA GLY A 108 -14.50 22.26 -14.23
C GLY A 108 -14.97 21.54 -12.97
N ALA A 109 -14.04 21.18 -12.06
CA ALA A 109 -14.37 20.56 -10.79
C ALA A 109 -15.19 21.48 -9.87
N GLU A 110 -14.89 22.78 -9.82
CA GLU A 110 -15.71 23.76 -9.10
C GLU A 110 -17.12 23.89 -9.69
N SER A 111 -17.22 23.85 -11.02
CA SER A 111 -18.51 23.89 -11.73
C SER A 111 -19.34 22.64 -11.47
N LEU A 112 -18.71 21.46 -11.51
CA LEU A 112 -19.34 20.19 -11.16
C LEU A 112 -19.79 20.17 -9.69
N ALA A 113 -18.98 20.73 -8.77
CA ALA A 113 -19.33 20.80 -7.35
C ALA A 113 -20.65 21.54 -7.10
N ALA A 114 -20.94 22.58 -7.88
CA ALA A 114 -22.22 23.30 -7.80
C ALA A 114 -23.42 22.45 -8.26
N LEU A 115 -23.19 21.47 -9.14
CA LEU A 115 -24.22 20.60 -9.70
C LEU A 115 -24.48 19.35 -8.84
N VAL A 116 -23.52 18.91 -8.00
CA VAL A 116 -23.62 17.69 -7.17
C VAL A 116 -24.97 17.57 -6.44
N PRO A 117 -25.51 18.59 -5.75
CA PRO A 117 -26.78 18.45 -5.03
C PRO A 117 -27.99 18.15 -5.92
N ALA A 118 -27.92 18.50 -7.21
CA ALA A 118 -28.98 18.27 -8.19
C ALA A 118 -28.84 16.92 -8.91
N LEU A 119 -27.74 16.18 -8.72
CA LEU A 119 -27.52 14.90 -9.37
C LEU A 119 -28.39 13.79 -8.74
N PRO A 120 -28.79 12.76 -9.51
CA PRO A 120 -29.36 11.53 -8.96
C PRO A 120 -28.47 10.94 -7.87
N VAL A 121 -29.07 10.34 -6.83
CA VAL A 121 -28.37 9.87 -5.63
C VAL A 121 -27.19 8.93 -5.96
N GLY A 122 -27.35 8.04 -6.96
CA GLY A 122 -26.29 7.12 -7.39
C GLY A 122 -25.07 7.83 -8.01
N GLU A 123 -25.26 9.02 -8.57
CA GLU A 123 -24.23 9.77 -9.31
C GLU A 123 -23.53 10.82 -8.44
N GLN A 124 -24.05 11.09 -7.25
CA GLN A 124 -23.43 12.06 -6.33
C GLN A 124 -22.06 11.57 -5.84
N ALA A 125 -21.93 10.30 -5.50
CA ALA A 125 -20.66 9.74 -5.02
C ALA A 125 -19.51 9.84 -6.04
N PRO A 126 -19.65 9.35 -7.29
CA PRO A 126 -18.59 9.49 -8.29
C PRO A 126 -18.33 10.95 -8.65
N ALA A 127 -19.35 11.82 -8.64
CA ALA A 127 -19.15 13.25 -8.87
C ALA A 127 -18.33 13.91 -7.75
N ILE A 128 -18.61 13.59 -6.48
CA ILE A 128 -17.83 14.08 -5.33
C ILE A 128 -16.37 13.62 -5.43
N GLU A 129 -16.12 12.35 -5.76
CA GLU A 129 -14.76 11.82 -5.94
C GLU A 129 -14.02 12.60 -7.03
N ALA A 130 -14.65 12.78 -8.20
CA ALA A 130 -14.07 13.51 -9.31
C ALA A 130 -13.78 14.99 -8.98
N VAL A 131 -14.70 15.65 -8.25
CA VAL A 131 -14.56 17.04 -7.78
C VAL A 131 -13.34 17.22 -6.87
N VAL A 132 -13.12 16.31 -5.94
CA VAL A 132 -11.96 16.40 -5.02
C VAL A 132 -10.67 16.00 -5.74
N ALA A 133 -10.70 14.96 -6.59
CA ALA A 133 -9.52 14.47 -7.30
C ALA A 133 -8.95 15.48 -8.33
N ARG A 134 -9.81 16.28 -8.97
CA ARG A 134 -9.42 17.24 -10.03
C ARG A 134 -9.41 18.70 -9.58
N GLY A 135 -9.99 18.99 -8.42
CA GLY A 135 -10.14 20.34 -7.91
C GLY A 135 -8.97 20.84 -7.08
N GLY A 136 -9.25 21.83 -6.23
CA GLY A 136 -8.27 22.49 -5.36
C GLY A 136 -8.84 22.79 -3.99
N ALA A 137 -8.32 23.81 -3.31
CA ALA A 137 -8.74 24.15 -1.94
C ALA A 137 -10.25 24.42 -1.82
N ALA A 138 -10.87 25.05 -2.83
CA ALA A 138 -12.29 25.36 -2.85
C ALA A 138 -13.17 24.10 -2.91
N THR A 139 -12.80 23.10 -3.73
CA THR A 139 -13.54 21.84 -3.84
C THR A 139 -13.36 20.97 -2.60
N VAL A 140 -12.17 20.99 -1.99
CA VAL A 140 -11.93 20.36 -0.68
C VAL A 140 -12.84 20.98 0.39
N ALA A 141 -12.93 22.30 0.48
CA ALA A 141 -13.84 22.97 1.41
C ALA A 141 -15.33 22.68 1.09
N GLY A 142 -15.67 22.47 -0.18
CA GLY A 142 -16.98 21.95 -0.58
C GLY A 142 -17.27 20.56 -0.05
N ALA A 143 -16.33 19.63 -0.24
CA ALA A 143 -16.44 18.27 0.28
C ALA A 143 -16.47 18.21 1.81
N GLU A 144 -15.75 19.09 2.50
CA GLU A 144 -15.87 19.25 3.95
C GLU A 144 -17.28 19.63 4.36
N ARG A 145 -17.92 20.58 3.68
CA ARG A 145 -19.33 20.91 3.94
C ARG A 145 -20.25 19.71 3.71
N TRP A 146 -20.04 18.92 2.65
CA TRP A 146 -20.82 17.69 2.45
C TRP A 146 -20.60 16.65 3.54
N LEU A 147 -19.38 16.51 4.07
CA LEU A 147 -19.09 15.64 5.22
C LEU A 147 -19.80 16.10 6.50
N LEU A 148 -19.89 17.41 6.71
CA LEU A 148 -20.45 18.01 7.93
C LEU A 148 -21.99 18.06 7.89
N GLU A 149 -22.55 18.48 6.76
CA GLU A 149 -23.95 18.91 6.63
C GLU A 149 -24.77 18.03 5.68
N GLY A 150 -24.11 17.22 4.84
CA GLY A 150 -24.77 16.42 3.81
C GLY A 150 -25.62 15.28 4.34
N ALA A 151 -26.35 14.62 3.43
CA ALA A 151 -27.05 13.37 3.72
C ALA A 151 -26.03 12.22 3.96
N PRO A 152 -26.42 11.10 4.62
CA PRO A 152 -25.47 10.02 4.96
C PRO A 152 -24.63 9.51 3.77
N ALA A 153 -25.23 9.32 2.60
CA ALA A 153 -24.52 8.89 1.39
C ALA A 153 -23.50 9.94 0.90
N GLN A 154 -23.85 11.23 0.95
CA GLN A 154 -22.97 12.33 0.59
C GLN A 154 -21.80 12.44 1.59
N ARG A 155 -22.07 12.28 2.89
CA ARG A 155 -21.03 12.27 3.92
C ARG A 155 -20.03 11.14 3.72
N ALA A 156 -20.52 9.93 3.43
CA ALA A 156 -19.67 8.78 3.13
C ALA A 156 -18.81 9.01 1.88
N ALA A 157 -19.40 9.50 0.79
CA ALA A 157 -18.68 9.85 -0.43
C ALA A 157 -17.64 10.96 -0.19
N ALA A 158 -18.01 12.00 0.55
CA ALA A 158 -17.11 13.09 0.90
C ALA A 158 -15.93 12.61 1.75
N LEU A 159 -16.17 11.79 2.78
CA LEU A 159 -15.09 11.21 3.59
C LEU A 159 -14.14 10.38 2.72
N SER A 160 -14.68 9.51 1.87
CA SER A 160 -13.88 8.66 0.97
C SER A 160 -13.02 9.52 0.02
N ALA A 161 -13.62 10.51 -0.64
CA ALA A 161 -12.92 11.40 -1.57
C ALA A 161 -11.84 12.25 -0.88
N LEU A 162 -12.14 12.80 0.30
CA LEU A 162 -11.19 13.57 1.11
C LEU A 162 -9.99 12.71 1.53
N LEU A 163 -10.23 11.49 2.04
CA LEU A 163 -9.17 10.59 2.44
C LEU A 163 -8.34 10.07 1.27
N ALA A 164 -8.93 9.93 0.08
CA ALA A 164 -8.24 9.51 -1.14
C ALA A 164 -7.36 10.63 -1.75
N HIS A 165 -7.83 11.88 -1.75
CA HIS A 165 -7.25 12.91 -2.62
C HIS A 165 -6.83 14.21 -1.92
N ALA A 166 -7.47 14.58 -0.80
CA ALA A 166 -7.19 15.85 -0.14
C ALA A 166 -5.92 15.78 0.75
N PRO A 167 -5.38 16.91 1.24
CA PRO A 167 -4.17 16.94 2.07
C PRO A 167 -4.26 16.00 3.28
N ILE A 168 -3.27 15.13 3.45
CA ILE A 168 -3.31 14.01 4.40
C ILE A 168 -3.27 14.49 5.86
N GLU A 169 -2.69 15.65 6.11
CA GLU A 169 -2.53 16.27 7.43
C GLU A 169 -3.90 16.60 8.06
N ARG A 170 -4.94 16.74 7.23
CA ARG A 170 -6.32 17.04 7.68
C ARG A 170 -7.14 15.79 7.97
N ALA A 171 -6.68 14.60 7.54
CA ALA A 171 -7.40 13.33 7.72
C ALA A 171 -7.81 13.03 9.17
N PRO A 172 -6.96 13.25 10.19
CA PRO A 172 -7.36 13.01 11.58
C PRO A 172 -8.56 13.89 12.01
N GLY A 173 -8.61 15.13 11.53
CA GLY A 173 -9.71 16.06 11.84
C GLY A 173 -11.05 15.59 11.26
N TRP A 174 -11.06 15.09 10.03
CA TRP A 174 -12.27 14.55 9.40
C TRP A 174 -12.75 13.28 10.08
N LEU A 175 -11.82 12.37 10.43
CA LEU A 175 -12.13 11.13 11.11
C LEU A 175 -12.59 11.34 12.56
N ALA A 176 -12.14 12.40 13.23
CA ALA A 176 -12.55 12.75 14.59
C ALA A 176 -13.92 13.43 14.64
N HIS A 177 -14.43 13.90 13.50
CA HIS A 177 -15.64 14.70 13.48
C HIS A 177 -16.89 13.86 13.88
N PRO A 178 -17.82 14.39 14.69
CA PRO A 178 -19.03 13.68 15.10
C PRO A 178 -19.89 13.15 13.94
N ALA A 179 -19.91 13.86 12.81
CA ALA A 179 -20.62 13.41 11.60
C ALA A 179 -20.05 12.09 11.04
N THR A 180 -18.74 11.86 11.17
CA THR A 180 -18.08 10.61 10.76
C THR A 180 -18.42 9.46 11.71
N ALA A 181 -18.61 9.75 13.00
CA ALA A 181 -19.05 8.75 13.97
C ALA A 181 -20.49 8.25 13.71
N GLN A 182 -21.31 9.03 12.99
CA GLN A 182 -22.66 8.63 12.57
C GLN A 182 -22.67 7.74 11.32
N LEU A 183 -21.54 7.60 10.63
CA LEU A 183 -21.43 6.74 9.45
C LEU A 183 -21.27 5.27 9.86
N ASP A 184 -21.82 4.38 9.04
CA ASP A 184 -21.61 2.95 9.20
C ASP A 184 -20.11 2.58 9.02
N GLY A 185 -19.70 1.49 9.67
CA GLY A 185 -18.32 1.04 9.64
C GLY A 185 -17.85 0.56 8.27
N THR A 186 -18.75 0.21 7.35
CA THR A 186 -18.38 -0.18 5.98
C THR A 186 -17.93 1.04 5.18
N ALA A 187 -18.66 2.15 5.27
CA ALA A 187 -18.33 3.41 4.62
C ALA A 187 -17.02 4.00 5.17
N VAL A 188 -16.85 4.00 6.50
CA VAL A 188 -15.61 4.46 7.12
C VAL A 188 -14.46 3.51 6.79
N GLY A 189 -14.70 2.20 6.77
CA GLY A 189 -13.72 1.18 6.39
C GLY A 189 -13.20 1.39 4.97
N ALA A 190 -14.10 1.53 3.98
CA ALA A 190 -13.73 1.80 2.59
C ALA A 190 -12.93 3.12 2.44
N ALA A 191 -13.29 4.17 3.18
CA ALA A 191 -12.55 5.42 3.18
C ALA A 191 -11.14 5.28 3.80
N LEU A 192 -10.99 4.44 4.84
CA LEU A 192 -9.69 4.12 5.44
C LEU A 192 -8.81 3.27 4.50
N GLU A 193 -9.38 2.37 3.70
CA GLU A 193 -8.62 1.63 2.67
C GLU A 193 -8.04 2.59 1.62
N ARG A 194 -8.84 3.59 1.20
CA ARG A 194 -8.38 4.65 0.29
C ARG A 194 -7.25 5.48 0.90
N LEU A 195 -7.35 5.81 2.20
CA LEU A 195 -6.25 6.43 2.93
C LEU A 195 -5.01 5.53 2.93
N ALA A 196 -5.18 4.26 3.31
CA ALA A 196 -4.10 3.28 3.40
C ALA A 196 -3.40 2.99 2.07
N ALA A 197 -4.00 3.31 0.92
CA ALA A 197 -3.35 3.22 -0.39
C ALA A 197 -2.32 4.34 -0.63
N ARG A 198 -2.42 5.47 0.07
CA ARG A 198 -1.56 6.65 -0.11
C ARG A 198 -0.22 6.52 0.61
N PRO A 199 0.84 7.23 0.19
CA PRO A 199 2.02 7.42 1.02
C PRO A 199 1.62 8.15 2.31
N LEU A 200 1.72 7.45 3.45
CA LEU A 200 1.36 7.99 4.76
C LEU A 200 2.60 8.57 5.45
N PRO A 201 2.52 9.78 6.05
CA PRO A 201 3.59 10.27 6.89
C PRO A 201 3.63 9.48 8.20
N GLU A 202 4.84 9.24 8.73
CA GLU A 202 5.03 8.54 10.02
C GLU A 202 4.39 9.27 11.21
N THR A 203 4.08 10.56 11.05
CA THR A 203 3.41 11.41 12.04
C THR A 203 1.89 11.32 12.00
N LEU A 204 1.29 10.61 11.04
CA LEU A 204 -0.16 10.43 10.97
C LEU A 204 -0.64 9.67 12.22
N ARG A 205 -1.64 10.22 12.90
CA ARG A 205 -2.30 9.58 14.05
C ARG A 205 -3.79 9.57 13.79
N LEU A 206 -4.44 8.42 13.98
CA LEU A 206 -5.88 8.35 13.82
C LEU A 206 -6.58 8.64 15.15
N PRO A 207 -7.83 9.13 15.13
CA PRO A 207 -8.57 9.38 16.36
C PRO A 207 -8.77 8.10 17.15
N ALA A 208 -8.44 8.13 18.45
CA ALA A 208 -8.52 6.97 19.34
C ALA A 208 -9.91 6.31 19.38
N ALA A 209 -10.97 7.09 19.16
CA ALA A 209 -12.35 6.61 19.07
C ALA A 209 -12.55 5.53 17.99
N LEU A 210 -11.78 5.55 16.89
CA LEU A 210 -11.86 4.54 15.85
C LEU A 210 -11.43 3.16 16.36
N TYR A 211 -10.38 3.11 17.18
CA TYR A 211 -9.87 1.86 17.77
C TYR A 211 -10.82 1.27 18.83
N GLN A 212 -11.76 2.06 19.34
CA GLN A 212 -12.77 1.62 20.29
C GLN A 212 -14.01 1.02 19.59
N ARG A 213 -14.22 1.29 18.30
CA ARG A 213 -15.31 0.69 17.52
C ARG A 213 -15.09 -0.82 17.39
N ARG A 214 -16.18 -1.59 17.54
CA ARG A 214 -16.16 -3.06 17.49
C ARG A 214 -16.64 -3.64 16.16
N GLU A 215 -16.97 -2.78 15.21
CA GLU A 215 -17.47 -3.17 13.89
C GLU A 215 -16.37 -3.91 13.11
N GLY A 216 -16.68 -5.13 12.65
CA GLY A 216 -15.71 -5.97 11.95
C GLY A 216 -15.15 -5.34 10.68
N ALA A 217 -15.98 -4.58 9.95
CA ALA A 217 -15.62 -3.88 8.71
C ALA A 217 -14.48 -2.85 8.87
N LEU A 218 -14.21 -2.39 10.10
CA LEU A 218 -13.14 -1.42 10.37
C LEU A 218 -11.78 -2.05 10.65
N VAL A 219 -11.74 -3.33 11.03
CA VAL A 219 -10.52 -3.95 11.55
C VAL A 219 -9.45 -4.00 10.46
N ALA A 220 -9.73 -4.62 9.31
CA ALA A 220 -8.75 -4.74 8.23
C ALA A 220 -8.29 -3.37 7.68
N PRO A 221 -9.18 -2.39 7.41
CA PRO A 221 -8.75 -1.05 7.00
C PRO A 221 -7.86 -0.34 8.02
N LEU A 222 -8.19 -0.41 9.32
CA LEU A 222 -7.36 0.17 10.37
C LEU A 222 -5.97 -0.48 10.43
N LEU A 223 -5.90 -1.80 10.30
CA LEU A 223 -4.62 -2.51 10.24
C LEU A 223 -3.78 -2.09 9.03
N GLY A 224 -4.41 -1.91 7.86
CA GLY A 224 -3.73 -1.42 6.66
C GLY A 224 -3.09 -0.05 6.86
N VAL A 225 -3.75 0.86 7.60
CA VAL A 225 -3.15 2.15 7.99
C VAL A 225 -1.99 1.93 8.97
N LEU A 226 -2.18 1.13 10.02
CA LEU A 226 -1.19 0.95 11.11
C LEU A 226 0.08 0.24 10.69
N GLN A 227 0.04 -0.65 9.70
CA GLN A 227 1.24 -1.26 9.12
C GLN A 227 2.14 -0.24 8.43
N ARG A 228 1.56 0.86 7.92
CA ARG A 228 2.27 1.90 7.17
C ARG A 228 2.62 3.11 8.04
N ALA A 229 1.73 3.49 8.95
CA ALA A 229 1.91 4.59 9.90
C ALA A 229 1.53 4.11 11.31
N PRO A 230 2.47 3.49 12.04
CA PRO A 230 2.22 3.03 13.39
C PRO A 230 1.83 4.17 14.34
N ASP A 231 0.96 3.87 15.29
CA ASP A 231 0.41 4.83 16.26
C ASP A 231 0.55 4.29 17.69
N PRO A 232 1.22 5.00 18.62
CA PRO A 232 1.55 4.51 19.96
C PRO A 232 0.31 4.14 20.80
N ASP A 233 -0.86 4.72 20.51
CA ASP A 233 -2.09 4.50 21.28
C ASP A 233 -2.85 3.23 20.83
N THR A 234 -2.28 2.44 19.93
CA THR A 234 -2.96 1.29 19.30
C THR A 234 -2.58 -0.08 19.83
N GLU A 235 -1.63 -0.16 20.76
CA GLU A 235 -1.17 -1.43 21.34
C GLU A 235 -2.35 -2.29 21.84
N ALA A 236 -3.24 -1.71 22.64
CA ALA A 236 -4.42 -2.40 23.17
C ALA A 236 -5.41 -2.85 22.08
N PHE A 237 -5.52 -2.10 20.98
CA PHE A 237 -6.35 -2.48 19.83
C PHE A 237 -5.76 -3.70 19.11
N LEU A 238 -4.46 -3.68 18.83
CA LEU A 238 -3.77 -4.76 18.14
C LEU A 238 -3.82 -6.05 18.95
N ILE A 239 -3.53 -5.96 20.25
CA ILE A 239 -3.65 -7.08 21.20
C ILE A 239 -5.06 -7.68 21.17
N ARG A 240 -6.10 -6.84 21.24
CA ARG A 240 -7.49 -7.29 21.19
C ARG A 240 -7.82 -8.02 19.89
N VAL A 241 -7.32 -7.56 18.75
CA VAL A 241 -7.52 -8.23 17.45
C VAL A 241 -6.82 -9.58 17.42
N LEU A 242 -5.59 -9.65 17.95
CA LEU A 242 -4.80 -10.88 18.01
C LEU A 242 -5.46 -11.96 18.87
N GLU A 243 -6.12 -11.58 19.96
CA GLU A 243 -6.74 -12.50 20.91
C GLU A 243 -8.14 -12.97 20.52
N GLN A 244 -8.78 -12.30 19.55
CA GLN A 244 -10.19 -12.53 19.31
C GLN A 244 -10.46 -13.93 18.73
N PRO A 245 -11.22 -14.79 19.45
CA PRO A 245 -11.55 -16.12 18.95
C PRO A 245 -12.41 -16.03 17.68
N GLY A 246 -12.12 -16.86 16.69
CA GLY A 246 -12.85 -16.92 15.42
C GLY A 246 -12.53 -15.78 14.44
N ARG A 247 -11.59 -14.88 14.77
CA ARG A 247 -11.04 -13.95 13.79
C ARG A 247 -10.25 -14.73 12.74
N ASP A 248 -10.39 -14.33 11.47
CA ASP A 248 -9.67 -14.95 10.37
C ASP A 248 -8.15 -14.81 10.54
N ARG A 249 -7.43 -15.79 10.00
CA ARG A 249 -5.98 -15.90 10.12
C ARG A 249 -5.27 -14.65 9.57
N ASP A 250 -5.72 -14.14 8.43
CA ASP A 250 -5.04 -13.06 7.71
C ASP A 250 -5.16 -11.72 8.43
N THR A 251 -6.31 -11.44 9.04
CA THR A 251 -6.50 -10.26 9.89
C THR A 251 -5.63 -10.32 11.14
N ARG A 252 -5.51 -11.49 11.77
CA ARG A 252 -4.62 -11.66 12.94
C ARG A 252 -3.14 -11.52 12.55
N LEU A 253 -2.72 -12.07 11.41
CA LEU A 253 -1.38 -11.86 10.86
C LEU A 253 -1.13 -10.39 10.54
N SER A 254 -2.12 -9.69 9.99
CA SER A 254 -2.04 -8.26 9.72
C SER A 254 -1.90 -7.43 11.00
N ALA A 255 -2.58 -7.83 12.08
CA ALA A 255 -2.42 -7.22 13.40
C ALA A 255 -1.04 -7.49 14.00
N LEU A 256 -0.49 -8.69 13.79
CA LEU A 256 0.85 -9.05 14.24
C LEU A 256 1.92 -8.23 13.52
N ALA A 257 1.78 -8.05 12.20
CA ALA A 257 2.68 -7.21 11.41
C ALA A 257 2.62 -5.73 11.84
N ALA A 258 1.41 -5.21 12.10
CA ALA A 258 1.24 -3.87 12.65
C ALA A 258 1.87 -3.73 14.04
N LEU A 259 1.72 -4.76 14.90
CA LEU A 259 2.33 -4.81 16.23
C LEU A 259 3.85 -4.74 16.13
N GLU A 260 4.46 -5.62 15.33
CA GLU A 260 5.91 -5.67 15.15
C GLU A 260 6.48 -4.33 14.66
N ARG A 261 5.85 -3.76 13.63
CA ARG A 261 6.24 -2.46 13.07
C ARG A 261 6.14 -1.35 14.11
N GLY A 262 5.06 -1.34 14.89
CA GLY A 262 4.86 -0.37 15.95
C GLY A 262 5.83 -0.54 17.12
N SER A 263 6.15 -1.77 17.53
CA SER A 263 7.16 -2.05 18.57
C SER A 263 8.58 -1.65 18.18
N GLN A 264 8.89 -1.58 16.87
CA GLN A 264 10.16 -1.02 16.40
C GLN A 264 10.20 0.51 16.52
N ALA A 265 9.03 1.17 16.42
CA ALA A 265 8.90 2.62 16.53
C ALA A 265 8.67 3.10 17.99
N PHE A 266 8.04 2.27 18.82
CA PHE A 266 7.59 2.58 20.18
C PHE A 266 7.92 1.44 21.13
N HIS A 267 8.05 1.71 22.43
CA HIS A 267 8.35 0.66 23.42
C HIS A 267 7.09 -0.02 23.99
N TRP A 268 6.52 -0.97 23.24
CA TRP A 268 5.30 -1.73 23.59
C TRP A 268 5.56 -3.03 24.37
N ARG A 269 5.77 -2.90 25.68
CA ARG A 269 6.08 -4.05 26.55
C ARG A 269 4.89 -4.97 26.81
N ASP A 270 3.67 -4.44 26.81
CA ASP A 270 2.48 -5.23 27.12
C ASP A 270 2.12 -6.14 25.94
N GLY A 271 2.31 -5.65 24.71
CA GLY A 271 2.17 -6.42 23.48
C GLY A 271 3.11 -7.61 23.43
N GLU A 272 4.40 -7.40 23.71
CA GLU A 272 5.36 -8.50 23.79
C GLU A 272 4.97 -9.54 24.85
N LYS A 273 4.67 -9.09 26.09
CA LYS A 273 4.23 -9.97 27.17
C LYS A 273 2.98 -10.75 26.79
N ARG A 274 2.07 -10.15 26.02
CA ARG A 274 0.85 -10.82 25.60
C ARG A 274 1.08 -11.84 24.49
N LEU A 275 1.99 -11.56 23.56
CA LEU A 275 2.46 -12.55 22.59
C LEU A 275 3.11 -13.76 23.28
N GLU A 276 3.92 -13.55 24.32
CA GLU A 276 4.49 -14.66 25.11
C GLU A 276 3.38 -15.51 25.73
N GLN A 277 2.39 -14.88 26.35
CA GLN A 277 1.26 -15.60 26.93
C GLN A 277 0.47 -16.39 25.89
N LEU A 278 0.23 -15.82 24.70
CA LEU A 278 -0.44 -16.50 23.59
C LEU A 278 0.37 -17.72 23.10
N LEU A 279 1.70 -17.61 23.07
CA LEU A 279 2.60 -18.68 22.67
C LEU A 279 2.60 -19.86 23.64
N GLU A 280 2.33 -19.61 24.92
CA GLU A 280 2.30 -20.62 25.98
C GLU A 280 0.91 -21.27 26.19
N GLN A 281 -0.11 -20.86 25.44
CA GLN A 281 -1.48 -21.37 25.61
C GLN A 281 -1.60 -22.85 25.24
N LYS A 282 -2.57 -23.53 25.90
CA LYS A 282 -2.95 -24.91 25.63
C LYS A 282 -4.46 -24.99 25.37
N PRO A 283 -4.90 -25.49 24.19
CA PRO A 283 -4.09 -25.92 23.04
C PRO A 283 -3.30 -24.76 22.39
N PRO A 284 -2.22 -25.04 21.65
CA PRO A 284 -1.43 -24.00 21.00
C PRO A 284 -2.25 -23.24 19.96
N ASP A 285 -2.03 -21.94 19.87
CA ASP A 285 -2.69 -21.10 18.87
C ASP A 285 -2.22 -21.46 17.45
N PRO A 286 -3.08 -21.44 16.42
CA PRO A 286 -2.67 -21.61 15.03
C PRO A 286 -1.58 -20.64 14.55
N LEU A 287 -1.40 -19.51 15.24
CA LEU A 287 -0.36 -18.50 14.98
C LEU A 287 0.84 -18.59 15.92
N SER A 288 1.00 -19.68 16.68
CA SER A 288 2.13 -19.86 17.61
C SER A 288 3.49 -19.63 16.93
N GLU A 289 3.71 -20.22 15.75
CA GLU A 289 4.96 -20.02 15.01
C GLU A 289 5.15 -18.55 14.53
N PRO A 290 4.15 -17.90 13.89
CA PRO A 290 4.20 -16.46 13.62
C PRO A 290 4.48 -15.58 14.86
N PHE A 291 3.88 -15.89 16.01
CA PHE A 291 4.14 -15.17 17.26
C PHE A 291 5.59 -15.35 17.71
N ALA A 292 6.12 -16.57 17.64
CA ALA A 292 7.49 -16.87 18.01
C ALA A 292 8.50 -16.13 17.13
N TRP A 293 8.27 -16.09 15.81
CA TRP A 293 9.09 -15.32 14.88
C TRP A 293 9.04 -13.82 15.14
N THR A 294 7.86 -13.29 15.43
CA THR A 294 7.69 -11.87 15.78
C THR A 294 8.44 -11.53 17.06
N LEU A 295 8.25 -12.32 18.12
CA LEU A 295 9.00 -12.17 19.37
C LEU A 295 10.51 -12.23 19.16
N HIS A 296 11.00 -13.16 18.34
CA HIS A 296 12.43 -13.24 18.00
C HIS A 296 12.91 -11.95 17.33
N ARG A 297 12.20 -11.42 16.33
CA ARG A 297 12.56 -10.16 15.65
C ARG A 297 12.51 -8.93 16.56
N LEU A 298 11.67 -8.97 17.60
CA LEU A 298 11.64 -7.97 18.67
C LEU A 298 12.76 -8.16 19.72
N GLY A 299 13.63 -9.17 19.57
CA GLY A 299 14.73 -9.45 20.49
C GLY A 299 14.32 -10.26 21.73
N ASN A 300 13.10 -10.80 21.75
CA ASN A 300 12.58 -11.58 22.86
C ASN A 300 13.03 -13.05 22.78
N LYS A 301 13.68 -13.52 23.86
CA LYS A 301 14.26 -14.87 23.96
C LYS A 301 13.21 -15.99 23.99
N THR A 302 11.98 -15.69 24.41
CA THR A 302 10.87 -16.65 24.47
C THR A 302 10.53 -17.16 23.07
N GLY A 303 10.46 -16.26 22.07
CA GLY A 303 10.25 -16.62 20.67
C GLY A 303 11.35 -17.54 20.13
N THR A 304 12.61 -17.17 20.37
CA THR A 304 13.77 -17.99 19.95
C THR A 304 13.75 -19.38 20.58
N ARG A 305 13.47 -19.47 21.89
CA ARG A 305 13.37 -20.74 22.62
C ARG A 305 12.26 -21.64 22.07
N PHE A 306 11.11 -21.05 21.73
CA PHE A 306 9.99 -21.78 21.16
C PHE A 306 10.36 -22.39 19.80
N LEU A 307 10.96 -21.60 18.91
CA LEU A 307 11.38 -22.04 17.57
C LEU A 307 12.41 -23.18 17.64
N LEU A 308 13.31 -23.14 18.64
CA LEU A 308 14.35 -24.16 18.83
C LEU A 308 13.89 -25.40 19.59
N ALA A 309 12.77 -25.36 20.34
CA ALA A 309 12.38 -26.41 21.27
C ALA A 309 12.23 -27.80 20.60
N VAL A 310 11.50 -27.84 19.47
CA VAL A 310 11.27 -29.09 18.72
C VAL A 310 12.55 -29.61 18.06
N PRO A 311 13.30 -28.83 17.24
CA PRO A 311 14.50 -29.34 16.60
C PRO A 311 15.61 -29.72 17.59
N GLN A 312 15.79 -28.98 18.69
CA GLN A 312 16.75 -29.35 19.75
C GLN A 312 16.35 -30.67 20.44
N ALA A 313 15.06 -30.87 20.75
CA ALA A 313 14.59 -32.13 21.32
C ALA A 313 14.79 -33.31 20.36
N ALA A 314 14.63 -33.11 19.05
CA ALA A 314 14.88 -34.13 18.04
C ALA A 314 16.37 -34.51 17.93
N VAL A 315 17.28 -33.54 18.02
CA VAL A 315 18.73 -33.83 18.06
C VAL A 315 19.09 -34.53 19.38
N LYS A 316 18.54 -34.09 20.50
CA LYS A 316 18.78 -34.72 21.81
C LYS A 316 18.30 -36.17 21.87
N SER A 317 17.16 -36.49 21.25
CA SER A 317 16.61 -37.84 21.23
C SER A 317 17.36 -38.78 20.28
N ASN A 318 17.93 -38.26 19.19
CA ASN A 318 18.77 -39.03 18.28
C ASN A 318 19.97 -38.20 17.76
N PRO A 319 21.07 -38.13 18.53
CA PRO A 319 22.24 -37.31 18.19
C PRO A 319 23.01 -37.77 16.93
N ARG A 320 22.77 -39.01 16.48
CA ARG A 320 23.39 -39.59 15.27
C ARG A 320 22.54 -39.38 14.02
N SER A 321 21.37 -38.75 14.13
CA SER A 321 20.55 -38.40 12.97
C SER A 321 21.08 -37.11 12.34
N TRP A 322 21.80 -37.22 11.23
CA TRP A 322 22.22 -36.07 10.42
C TRP A 322 21.03 -35.21 9.96
N ARG A 323 19.88 -35.83 9.70
CA ARG A 323 18.63 -35.12 9.31
C ARG A 323 18.13 -34.21 10.43
N ASN A 324 18.19 -34.67 11.68
CA ASN A 324 17.78 -33.85 12.82
C ASN A 324 18.75 -32.69 13.03
N ARG A 325 20.04 -32.92 12.81
CA ARG A 325 21.08 -31.89 12.88
C ARG A 325 20.91 -30.83 11.79
N PHE A 326 20.64 -31.25 10.56
CA PHE A 326 20.36 -30.32 9.46
C PHE A 326 19.08 -29.53 9.70
N ALA A 327 18.02 -30.17 10.21
CA ALA A 327 16.79 -29.46 10.57
C ALA A 327 17.03 -28.39 11.64
N LEU A 328 17.81 -28.68 12.69
CA LEU A 328 18.22 -27.69 13.69
C LEU A 328 19.10 -26.59 13.08
N GLY A 329 20.09 -26.97 12.26
CA GLY A 329 20.96 -26.04 11.55
C GLY A 329 20.19 -25.06 10.65
N ARG A 330 19.16 -25.53 9.95
CA ARG A 330 18.26 -24.68 9.15
C ARG A 330 17.53 -23.66 10.03
N THR A 331 16.95 -24.09 11.15
CA THR A 331 16.29 -23.15 12.09
C THR A 331 17.29 -22.13 12.65
N LEU A 332 18.51 -22.53 12.98
CA LEU A 332 19.55 -21.62 13.47
C LEU A 332 20.03 -20.62 12.41
N VAL A 333 20.10 -21.03 11.14
CA VAL A 333 20.34 -20.12 10.00
C VAL A 333 19.26 -19.04 9.93
N GLU A 334 17.99 -19.42 9.99
CA GLU A 334 16.88 -18.46 9.94
C GLU A 334 16.84 -17.53 11.15
N LEU A 335 17.34 -17.98 12.31
CA LEU A 335 17.52 -17.16 13.52
C LEU A 335 18.80 -16.30 13.50
N GLY A 336 19.66 -16.45 12.48
CA GLY A 336 20.94 -15.75 12.36
C GLY A 336 22.05 -16.24 13.28
N ASP A 337 21.90 -17.42 13.93
CA ASP A 337 22.97 -18.05 14.71
C ASP A 337 23.88 -18.91 13.82
N TRP A 338 24.69 -18.23 13.03
CA TRP A 338 25.54 -18.86 12.01
C TRP A 338 26.56 -19.84 12.59
N THR A 339 27.08 -19.55 13.79
CA THR A 339 28.16 -20.35 14.39
C THR A 339 27.63 -21.68 14.92
N GLU A 340 26.50 -21.65 15.64
CA GLU A 340 25.85 -22.87 16.09
C GLU A 340 25.28 -23.66 14.91
N ALA A 341 24.68 -22.97 13.93
CA ALA A 341 24.20 -23.60 12.69
C ALA A 341 25.31 -24.36 11.96
N TYR A 342 26.47 -23.72 11.75
CA TYR A 342 27.61 -24.33 11.08
C TYR A 342 28.07 -25.59 11.81
N THR A 343 28.12 -25.56 13.14
CA THR A 343 28.52 -26.72 13.96
C THR A 343 27.59 -27.90 13.73
N HIS A 344 26.27 -27.68 13.70
CA HIS A 344 25.31 -28.74 13.43
C HIS A 344 25.39 -29.29 12.00
N PHE A 345 25.64 -28.43 11.00
CA PHE A 345 25.86 -28.87 9.63
C PHE A 345 27.16 -29.67 9.49
N ALA A 346 28.28 -29.19 10.02
CA ALA A 346 29.55 -29.89 9.99
C ALA A 346 29.44 -31.29 10.63
N GLU A 347 28.93 -31.37 11.86
CA GLU A 347 28.71 -32.65 12.53
C GLU A 347 27.70 -33.56 11.79
N GLY A 348 26.73 -32.98 11.09
CA GLY A 348 25.79 -33.73 10.27
C GLY A 348 26.44 -34.29 8.99
N VAL A 349 27.32 -33.51 8.36
CA VAL A 349 28.12 -33.93 7.20
C VAL A 349 29.08 -35.05 7.60
N ASP A 350 29.81 -34.91 8.70
CA ASP A 350 30.73 -35.93 9.22
C ASP A 350 30.04 -37.29 9.45
N LEU A 351 28.74 -37.28 9.80
CA LEU A 351 27.94 -38.50 10.02
C LEU A 351 27.51 -39.21 8.73
N VAL A 352 27.50 -38.50 7.59
CA VAL A 352 27.10 -39.06 6.30
C VAL A 352 28.26 -39.16 5.31
N GLU A 353 29.35 -38.44 5.54
CA GLU A 353 30.59 -38.55 4.79
C GLU A 353 31.02 -40.02 4.78
N ASP A 354 31.44 -40.51 3.61
CA ASP A 354 31.76 -41.92 3.34
C ASP A 354 30.61 -42.94 3.51
N THR A 355 29.36 -42.48 3.64
CA THR A 355 28.18 -43.37 3.63
C THR A 355 27.38 -43.24 2.33
N PRO A 356 26.59 -44.26 1.94
CA PRO A 356 25.64 -44.14 0.83
C PRO A 356 24.59 -43.04 1.02
N ASN A 357 24.45 -42.49 2.24
CA ASN A 357 23.50 -41.41 2.51
C ASN A 357 24.03 -40.03 2.10
N PHE A 358 25.31 -39.89 1.78
CA PHE A 358 25.89 -38.61 1.35
C PHE A 358 25.19 -38.05 0.11
N SER A 359 24.93 -38.91 -0.90
CA SER A 359 24.18 -38.55 -2.11
C SER A 359 22.68 -38.32 -1.88
N ASN A 360 22.16 -38.67 -0.70
CA ASN A 360 20.76 -38.44 -0.31
C ASN A 360 20.54 -37.10 0.40
N VAL A 361 21.61 -36.32 0.62
CA VAL A 361 21.49 -34.95 1.13
C VAL A 361 20.84 -34.09 0.06
N ARG A 362 19.81 -33.32 0.44
CA ARG A 362 19.06 -32.51 -0.53
C ARG A 362 19.89 -31.29 -0.93
N ARG A 363 19.74 -30.82 -2.17
CA ARG A 363 20.33 -29.56 -2.67
C ARG A 363 20.07 -28.38 -1.73
N GLU A 364 18.85 -28.29 -1.18
CA GLU A 364 18.48 -27.27 -0.20
C GLU A 364 19.27 -27.38 1.12
N ASP A 365 19.54 -28.60 1.62
CA ASP A 365 20.35 -28.77 2.83
C ASP A 365 21.77 -28.22 2.63
N TRP A 366 22.35 -28.48 1.46
CA TRP A 366 23.65 -27.94 1.09
C TRP A 366 23.65 -26.41 0.98
N LEU A 367 22.60 -25.81 0.43
CA LEU A 367 22.44 -24.35 0.41
C LEU A 367 22.40 -23.77 1.83
N TYR A 368 21.61 -24.34 2.74
CA TYR A 368 21.54 -23.87 4.13
C TYR A 368 22.85 -24.08 4.88
N ALA A 369 23.54 -25.21 4.65
CA ALA A 369 24.88 -25.43 5.18
C ALA A 369 25.85 -24.35 4.69
N ALA A 370 25.83 -24.02 3.39
CA ALA A 370 26.65 -22.97 2.81
C ALA A 370 26.35 -21.59 3.41
N ARG A 371 25.06 -21.26 3.64
CA ARG A 371 24.66 -20.04 4.34
C ARG A 371 25.23 -19.98 5.77
N ALA A 372 25.11 -21.08 6.52
CA ALA A 372 25.67 -21.20 7.86
C ALA A 372 27.19 -20.99 7.87
N ALA A 373 27.91 -21.65 6.97
CA ALA A 373 29.36 -21.51 6.82
C ALA A 373 29.77 -20.09 6.40
N ALA A 374 29.04 -19.47 5.48
CA ALA A 374 29.30 -18.09 5.02
C ALA A 374 29.15 -17.10 6.19
N GLY A 375 28.05 -17.17 6.93
CA GLY A 375 27.80 -16.33 8.11
C GLY A 375 28.83 -16.57 9.23
N ALA A 376 29.26 -17.82 9.42
CA ALA A 376 30.32 -18.20 10.37
C ALA A 376 31.75 -17.91 9.86
N ARG A 377 31.90 -17.30 8.67
CA ARG A 377 33.18 -16.96 8.02
C ARG A 377 34.07 -18.17 7.71
N ARG A 378 33.47 -19.33 7.48
CA ARG A 378 34.11 -20.58 7.03
C ARG A 378 34.09 -20.66 5.50
N LEU A 379 34.86 -19.78 4.86
CA LEU A 379 34.79 -19.53 3.41
C LEU A 379 34.99 -20.79 2.54
N ARG A 380 35.91 -21.66 2.94
CA ARG A 380 36.21 -22.89 2.21
C ARG A 380 34.99 -23.83 2.19
N ASP A 381 34.40 -24.06 3.35
CA ASP A 381 33.25 -24.96 3.50
C ASP A 381 32.02 -24.33 2.86
N ALA A 382 31.83 -23.02 3.01
CA ALA A 382 30.76 -22.28 2.36
C ALA A 382 30.80 -22.44 0.84
N ALA A 383 31.97 -22.31 0.22
CA ALA A 383 32.14 -22.53 -1.21
C ALA A 383 31.88 -23.99 -1.61
N ALA A 384 32.46 -24.95 -0.89
CA ALA A 384 32.32 -26.37 -1.19
C ALA A 384 30.88 -26.86 -1.06
N TRP A 385 30.17 -26.45 0.00
CA TRP A 385 28.77 -26.80 0.21
C TRP A 385 27.85 -26.07 -0.77
N LEU A 386 28.17 -24.84 -1.17
CA LEU A 386 27.41 -24.14 -2.21
C LEU A 386 27.56 -24.85 -3.56
N GLU A 387 28.76 -25.31 -3.91
CA GLU A 387 28.99 -26.15 -5.10
C GLU A 387 28.24 -27.48 -5.02
N ALA A 388 28.23 -28.14 -3.85
CA ALA A 388 27.47 -29.37 -3.60
C ALA A 388 25.93 -29.19 -3.63
N SER A 389 25.43 -27.95 -3.52
CA SER A 389 24.01 -27.67 -3.74
C SER A 389 23.60 -27.81 -5.22
N GLU A 390 24.59 -27.82 -6.13
CA GLU A 390 24.39 -27.90 -7.58
C GLU A 390 23.43 -26.81 -8.11
N MET A 391 23.27 -25.70 -7.40
CA MET A 391 22.44 -24.58 -7.83
C MET A 391 23.14 -23.76 -8.90
N SER A 392 22.42 -23.48 -9.98
CA SER A 392 22.89 -22.62 -11.06
C SER A 392 22.95 -21.15 -10.61
N PRO A 393 23.74 -20.30 -11.30
CA PRO A 393 23.76 -18.86 -11.02
C PRO A 393 22.39 -18.18 -11.04
N VAL A 394 21.47 -18.66 -11.89
CA VAL A 394 20.09 -18.15 -11.99
C VAL A 394 19.28 -18.52 -10.74
N GLU A 395 19.39 -19.77 -10.27
CA GLU A 395 18.75 -20.18 -9.00
C GLU A 395 19.35 -19.43 -7.80
N LEU A 396 20.66 -19.12 -7.84
CA LEU A 396 21.36 -18.41 -6.79
C LEU A 396 21.08 -16.91 -6.75
N GLU A 397 20.47 -16.34 -7.80
CA GLU A 397 20.22 -14.90 -7.90
C GLU A 397 19.41 -14.36 -6.71
N ALA A 398 18.39 -15.09 -6.28
CA ALA A 398 17.54 -14.73 -5.15
C ALA A 398 18.29 -14.64 -3.81
N TYR A 399 19.46 -15.29 -3.69
CA TYR A 399 20.23 -15.36 -2.46
C TYR A 399 21.40 -14.36 -2.42
N ARG A 400 21.66 -13.61 -3.51
CA ARG A 400 22.75 -12.61 -3.58
C ARG A 400 22.60 -11.50 -2.53
N ALA A 401 21.36 -11.12 -2.23
CA ALA A 401 21.06 -10.04 -1.28
C ALA A 401 21.13 -10.50 0.20
N LEU A 402 21.36 -11.79 0.48
CA LEU A 402 21.46 -12.28 1.84
C LEU A 402 22.71 -11.73 2.55
N PRO A 403 22.60 -11.32 3.81
CA PRO A 403 23.69 -10.64 4.54
C PRO A 403 24.94 -11.52 4.69
N GLU A 404 24.79 -12.84 4.75
CA GLU A 404 25.90 -13.79 4.83
C GLU A 404 26.68 -13.95 3.52
N PHE A 405 26.03 -13.78 2.36
CA PHE A 405 26.66 -13.94 1.04
C PHE A 405 27.10 -12.62 0.41
N ALA A 406 26.38 -11.52 0.63
CA ALA A 406 26.72 -10.20 0.11
C ALA A 406 28.21 -9.81 0.26
N PRO A 407 28.88 -9.98 1.42
CA PRO A 407 30.30 -9.62 1.57
C PRO A 407 31.27 -10.59 0.85
N LEU A 408 30.77 -11.72 0.34
CA LEU A 408 31.56 -12.76 -0.32
C LEU A 408 31.48 -12.69 -1.84
N LEU A 409 30.48 -12.00 -2.40
CA LEU A 409 30.22 -11.95 -3.85
C LEU A 409 31.40 -11.41 -4.67
N ASP A 410 32.28 -10.60 -4.07
CA ASP A 410 33.48 -10.09 -4.73
C ASP A 410 34.69 -11.03 -4.70
N ARG A 411 34.56 -12.19 -4.05
CA ARG A 411 35.66 -13.13 -3.80
C ARG A 411 35.48 -14.40 -4.61
N GLN A 412 36.59 -14.99 -5.05
CA GLN A 412 36.56 -16.35 -5.58
C GLN A 412 36.36 -17.37 -4.43
N PRO A 413 35.62 -18.48 -4.65
CA PRO A 413 34.93 -18.87 -5.87
C PRO A 413 33.49 -18.32 -6.01
N PHE A 414 33.01 -17.50 -5.07
CA PHE A 414 31.63 -17.00 -5.05
C PHE A 414 31.29 -16.16 -6.28
N LYS A 415 32.22 -15.34 -6.81
CA LYS A 415 32.06 -14.65 -8.10
C LYS A 415 31.60 -15.60 -9.21
N ARG A 416 32.31 -16.72 -9.38
CA ARG A 416 32.01 -17.77 -10.35
C ARG A 416 30.69 -18.48 -10.05
N LEU A 417 30.49 -18.91 -8.80
CA LEU A 417 29.30 -19.67 -8.39
C LEU A 417 28.02 -18.86 -8.58
N PHE A 418 28.06 -17.55 -8.35
CA PHE A 418 26.94 -16.65 -8.60
C PHE A 418 26.90 -16.09 -10.04
N GLY A 419 27.82 -16.44 -10.94
CA GLY A 419 27.84 -15.95 -12.32
C GLY A 419 28.04 -14.44 -12.46
N LEU A 420 28.95 -13.87 -11.66
CA LEU A 420 29.31 -12.45 -11.63
C LEU A 420 30.68 -12.16 -12.28
N GLU A 421 31.21 -13.12 -13.05
CA GLU A 421 32.50 -13.01 -13.76
C GLU A 421 32.39 -12.28 -15.09
#